data_AF-A0A1G5D9H7-F1
#
_entry.id   AF-A0A1G5D9H7-F1
#
_cell.length_a   1.000
_cell.length_b   1.000
_cell.length_c   1.000
_cell.angle_alpha   90.00
_cell.angle_beta   90.00
_cell.angle_gamma   90.00
#
_symmetry.space_group_name_H-M   'P 1'
#
loop_
_entity.id
_entity.type
_entity.pdbx_description
1 polymer ?
#
loop_
_entity_poly.entity_id
_entity_poly.type
_entity_poly.pdbx_seq_one_letter_code
_entity_poly.pdbx_strand_id
1 'polypeptide(L)'
;MAVKMYGNINGTFQASKIDLFSLAKEQDSKPKKLSDTKEGADIAPIKIDISAEGMRALLASKFPKWIDINSETEKRKFEFEHQPVISYKDRIFLDMYEKIDARKSGDEITLSDKKDALLGSFKDIADEISSGYEQGNRIRYVEDESSEDGYRKLTKEEELEILQNDFEELVEERFGEKHRKINDEVLAALNAFGNVMDNSWLKYYEPEKITEEFVDGMLDQARKYIEELK
;
A
#
# COMPACT_ATOMS: atom_id res chain seq x y z
N MET A 1 16.63 10.84 -9.91
CA MET A 1 15.37 10.36 -9.32
C MET A 1 14.22 10.85 -10.18
N ALA A 2 13.57 9.96 -10.92
CA ALA A 2 12.44 10.30 -11.79
C ALA A 2 11.14 10.03 -11.04
N VAL A 3 10.43 11.08 -10.67
CA VAL A 3 9.11 11.00 -10.03
C VAL A 3 8.08 10.82 -11.14
N LYS A 4 7.44 9.64 -11.22
CA LYS A 4 6.29 9.41 -12.10
C LYS A 4 5.04 9.93 -11.39
N MET A 5 4.36 10.92 -11.99
CA MET A 5 3.09 11.45 -11.48
C MET A 5 1.91 10.75 -12.16
N TYR A 6 0.90 10.38 -11.37
CA TYR A 6 -0.34 9.75 -11.81
C TYR A 6 -1.21 10.74 -12.59
N GLY A 7 -1.64 10.38 -13.79
CA GLY A 7 -2.55 11.17 -14.62
C GLY A 7 -4.01 11.02 -14.20
N ASN A 8 -4.78 12.11 -14.25
CA ASN A 8 -6.23 12.09 -14.14
C ASN A 8 -6.88 11.69 -15.49
N ILE A 9 -8.10 11.15 -15.44
CA ILE A 9 -8.79 10.27 -16.41
C ILE A 9 -9.09 10.95 -17.79
N ASN A 10 -8.76 12.23 -17.97
CA ASN A 10 -9.02 12.98 -19.21
C ASN A 10 -7.76 13.42 -19.98
N GLY A 11 -6.58 12.89 -19.66
CA GLY A 11 -5.36 13.07 -20.49
C GLY A 11 -4.79 14.49 -20.55
N THR A 12 -5.33 15.45 -19.79
CA THR A 12 -4.75 16.78 -19.63
C THR A 12 -3.76 16.77 -18.48
N PHE A 13 -2.46 16.78 -18.80
CA PHE A 13 -1.39 16.96 -17.83
C PHE A 13 -1.56 18.31 -17.12
N GLN A 14 -1.76 18.28 -15.80
CA GLN A 14 -1.70 19.48 -14.98
C GLN A 14 -0.22 19.84 -14.83
N ALA A 15 0.22 20.98 -15.37
CA ALA A 15 1.60 21.41 -15.27
C ALA A 15 2.03 21.50 -13.79
N SER A 16 3.27 21.08 -13.48
CA SER A 16 3.77 20.94 -12.09
C SER A 16 3.83 22.24 -11.28
N LYS A 17 3.56 23.39 -11.91
CA LYS A 17 3.49 24.72 -11.31
C LYS A 17 2.33 25.51 -11.89
N ILE A 18 1.11 25.03 -11.72
CA ILE A 18 -0.07 25.90 -11.84
C ILE A 18 -0.21 26.58 -10.49
N ASP A 19 0.28 27.82 -10.39
CA ASP A 19 -0.06 28.68 -9.27
C ASP A 19 -1.50 29.17 -9.49
N LEU A 20 -2.44 28.41 -8.91
CA LEU A 20 -3.87 28.66 -8.97
C LEU A 20 -4.21 30.09 -8.48
N PHE A 21 -3.40 30.67 -7.59
CA PHE A 21 -3.64 32.01 -7.07
C PHE A 21 -3.19 33.10 -8.05
N SER A 22 -2.15 32.88 -8.86
CA SER A 22 -1.80 33.82 -9.94
C SER A 22 -2.74 33.71 -11.12
N LEU A 23 -3.19 32.51 -11.49
CA LEU A 23 -4.24 32.34 -12.52
C LEU A 23 -5.58 32.95 -12.10
N ALA A 24 -5.96 32.84 -10.83
CA ALA A 24 -7.15 33.51 -10.28
C ALA A 24 -6.98 35.04 -10.18
N LYS A 25 -5.75 35.56 -10.17
CA LYS A 25 -5.46 36.99 -10.27
C LYS A 25 -5.43 37.50 -11.72
N GLU A 26 -4.98 36.67 -12.66
CA GLU A 26 -4.96 36.97 -14.10
C GLU A 26 -6.35 36.90 -14.74
N GLN A 27 -7.21 36.02 -14.26
CA GLN A 27 -8.64 36.19 -14.45
C GLN A 27 -9.04 37.45 -13.69
N ASP A 28 -9.18 38.58 -14.39
CA ASP A 28 -9.76 39.83 -13.90
C ASP A 28 -11.27 39.66 -13.63
N SER A 29 -11.64 38.57 -12.95
CA SER A 29 -12.86 38.44 -12.19
C SER A 29 -12.72 39.32 -10.95
N LYS A 30 -12.73 40.65 -11.15
CA LYS A 30 -13.38 41.51 -10.16
C LYS A 30 -14.86 41.18 -10.27
N PRO A 31 -15.43 40.33 -9.40
CA PRO A 31 -16.87 40.12 -9.42
C PRO A 31 -17.49 41.51 -9.29
N LYS A 32 -18.28 41.92 -10.29
CA LYS A 32 -19.09 43.14 -10.16
C LYS A 32 -19.94 42.93 -8.93
N LYS A 33 -19.81 43.82 -7.95
CA LYS A 33 -20.68 43.77 -6.78
C LYS A 33 -22.10 44.00 -7.30
N LEU A 34 -23.10 43.45 -6.61
CA LEU A 34 -24.51 43.69 -6.97
C LEU A 34 -24.79 45.20 -7.05
N SER A 35 -24.16 46.01 -6.19
CA SER A 35 -24.17 47.48 -6.21
C SER A 35 -23.67 48.12 -7.51
N ASP A 36 -22.87 47.40 -8.29
CA ASP A 36 -22.28 47.87 -9.55
C ASP A 36 -23.17 47.53 -10.76
N THR A 37 -24.32 46.87 -10.52
CA THR A 37 -25.31 46.51 -11.54
C THR A 37 -26.52 47.45 -11.47
N LYS A 38 -27.21 47.63 -12.61
CA LYS A 38 -28.42 48.47 -12.66
C LYS A 38 -29.52 47.94 -11.75
N GLU A 39 -29.63 46.62 -11.56
CA GLU A 39 -30.65 46.04 -10.69
C GLU A 39 -30.31 46.15 -9.19
N GLY A 40 -29.04 46.33 -8.83
CA GLY A 40 -28.58 46.31 -7.44
C GLY A 40 -28.07 47.64 -6.88
N ALA A 41 -28.06 48.71 -7.68
CA ALA A 41 -27.55 50.03 -7.31
C ALA A 41 -28.24 50.63 -6.06
N ASP A 42 -29.54 50.36 -5.89
CA ASP A 42 -30.34 50.86 -4.76
C ASP A 42 -30.61 49.80 -3.68
N ILE A 43 -30.03 48.60 -3.79
CA ILE A 43 -30.22 47.51 -2.83
C ILE A 43 -29.10 47.58 -1.79
N ALA A 44 -29.46 47.88 -0.53
CA ALA A 44 -28.51 47.83 0.58
C ALA A 44 -27.96 46.40 0.74
N PRO A 45 -26.63 46.19 0.71
CA PRO A 45 -26.06 44.86 0.81
C PRO A 45 -26.30 44.29 2.21
N ILE A 46 -26.97 43.14 2.28
CA ILE A 46 -27.11 42.37 3.52
C ILE A 46 -25.85 41.53 3.68
N LYS A 47 -25.05 41.83 4.70
CA LYS A 47 -23.91 40.98 5.07
C LYS A 47 -24.44 39.72 5.76
N ILE A 48 -24.30 38.59 5.09
CA ILE A 48 -24.61 37.28 5.66
C ILE A 48 -23.28 36.62 5.99
N ASP A 49 -23.02 36.44 7.28
CA ASP A 49 -21.88 35.65 7.77
C ASP A 49 -22.36 34.21 8.03
N ILE A 50 -21.58 33.22 7.60
CA ILE A 50 -21.85 31.82 7.92
C ILE A 50 -21.24 31.54 9.30
N SER A 51 -22.02 30.94 10.20
CA SER A 51 -21.51 30.52 11.51
C SER A 51 -20.40 29.47 11.36
N ALA A 52 -19.54 29.33 12.37
CA ALA A 52 -18.51 28.28 12.36
C ALA A 52 -19.13 26.87 12.21
N GLU A 53 -20.29 26.64 12.82
CA GLU A 53 -21.07 25.41 12.68
C GLU A 53 -21.62 25.24 11.26
N GLY A 54 -22.17 26.29 10.66
CA GLY A 54 -22.66 26.28 9.27
C GLY A 54 -21.54 26.03 8.26
N MET A 55 -20.34 26.56 8.51
CA MET A 55 -19.15 26.29 7.69
C MET A 55 -18.71 24.83 7.82
N ARG A 56 -18.71 24.26 9.02
CA ARG A 56 -18.43 22.83 9.22
C ARG A 56 -19.46 21.94 8.53
N ALA A 57 -20.75 22.26 8.63
CA ALA A 57 -21.81 21.52 7.95
C ALA A 57 -21.68 21.60 6.42
N LEU A 58 -21.35 22.77 5.88
CA LEU A 58 -21.08 22.96 4.46
C LEU A 58 -19.88 22.12 4.01
N LEU A 59 -18.76 22.16 4.76
CA LEU A 59 -17.56 21.38 4.46
C LEU A 59 -17.83 19.87 4.53
N ALA A 60 -18.53 19.40 5.56
CA ALA A 60 -18.90 17.99 5.71
C ALA A 60 -19.82 17.51 4.56
N SER A 61 -20.76 18.36 4.10
CA SER A 61 -21.65 18.02 2.99
C SER A 61 -20.96 18.00 1.61
N LYS A 62 -20.00 18.89 1.39
CA LYS A 62 -19.27 19.05 0.10
C LYS A 62 -18.08 18.10 0.00
N PHE A 63 -17.48 17.78 1.14
CA PHE A 63 -16.29 16.94 1.27
C PHE A 63 -16.56 15.88 2.35
N PRO A 64 -17.38 14.84 2.06
CA PRO A 64 -17.71 13.80 3.03
C PRO A 64 -16.51 12.98 3.52
N LYS A 65 -15.35 13.12 2.86
CA LYS A 65 -14.06 12.56 3.28
C LYS A 65 -13.09 13.65 3.76
N TRP A 66 -13.58 14.79 4.25
CA TRP A 66 -12.69 15.81 4.80
C TRP A 66 -12.09 15.26 6.08
N ILE A 67 -10.82 14.90 5.96
CA ILE A 67 -9.98 14.40 7.02
C ILE A 67 -9.72 15.57 7.97
N ASP A 68 -10.13 15.43 9.24
CA ASP A 68 -9.76 16.41 10.26
C ASP A 68 -8.24 16.33 10.48
N ILE A 69 -7.54 17.35 10.00
CA ILE A 69 -6.07 17.44 10.02
C ILE A 69 -5.53 17.32 11.45
N ASN A 70 -6.25 17.82 12.46
CA ASN A 70 -5.80 17.71 13.84
C ASN A 70 -5.88 16.25 14.30
N SER A 71 -7.00 15.57 14.04
CA SER A 71 -7.18 14.16 14.37
C SER A 71 -6.14 13.25 13.68
N GLU A 72 -5.79 13.53 12.42
CA GLU A 72 -4.72 12.79 11.72
C GLU A 72 -3.33 13.11 12.24
N THR A 73 -3.09 14.36 12.63
CA THR A 73 -1.79 14.74 13.20
C THR A 73 -1.59 14.06 14.55
N GLU A 74 -2.64 13.93 15.35
CA GLU A 74 -2.64 13.16 16.60
C GLU A 74 -2.42 11.68 16.34
N LYS A 75 -3.18 11.06 15.40
CA LYS A 75 -2.96 9.67 14.98
C LYS A 75 -1.53 9.41 14.52
N ARG A 76 -0.97 10.25 13.66
CA ARG A 76 0.42 10.06 13.19
C ARG A 76 1.47 10.22 14.27
N LYS A 77 1.29 11.16 15.20
CA LYS A 77 2.18 11.28 16.37
C LYS A 77 2.11 10.02 17.22
N PHE A 78 0.89 9.53 17.43
CA PHE A 78 0.63 8.34 18.19
C PHE A 78 1.26 7.09 17.52
N GLU A 79 1.03 6.88 16.22
CA GLU A 79 1.65 5.81 15.41
C GLU A 79 3.18 5.89 15.42
N PHE A 80 3.75 7.10 15.41
CA PHE A 80 5.20 7.28 15.47
C PHE A 80 5.77 6.86 16.84
N GLU A 81 5.07 7.21 17.93
CA GLU A 81 5.47 6.85 19.30
C GLU A 81 5.35 5.34 19.56
N HIS A 82 4.28 4.72 19.04
CA HIS A 82 3.96 3.32 19.34
C HIS A 82 4.41 2.35 18.25
N GLN A 83 4.81 2.81 17.07
CA GLN A 83 5.32 1.96 15.98
C GLN A 83 4.50 0.66 15.80
N PRO A 84 3.19 0.76 15.52
CA PRO A 84 2.33 -0.40 15.46
C PRO A 84 2.75 -1.34 14.32
N VAL A 85 2.73 -2.64 14.59
CA VAL A 85 2.97 -3.65 13.56
C VAL A 85 1.62 -3.99 12.94
N ILE A 86 1.45 -3.60 11.69
CA ILE A 86 0.21 -3.83 10.93
C ILE A 86 0.38 -5.01 9.97
N SER A 87 1.47 -5.01 9.20
CA SER A 87 1.77 -6.09 8.25
C SER A 87 3.24 -6.06 7.81
N TYR A 88 3.75 -7.23 7.44
CA TYR A 88 5.06 -7.47 6.85
C TYR A 88 5.03 -7.69 5.34
N LYS A 89 3.85 -7.75 4.70
CA LYS A 89 3.74 -8.10 3.26
C LYS A 89 4.59 -7.23 2.36
N ASP A 90 4.51 -5.91 2.50
CA ASP A 90 5.28 -4.97 1.68
C ASP A 90 6.78 -5.17 1.86
N ARG A 91 7.22 -5.43 3.10
CA ARG A 91 8.62 -5.69 3.41
C ARG A 91 9.09 -7.02 2.81
N ILE A 92 8.35 -8.10 3.01
CA ILE A 92 8.64 -9.41 2.42
C ILE A 92 8.76 -9.28 0.89
N PHE A 93 7.83 -8.55 0.28
CA PHE A 93 7.79 -8.36 -1.16
C PHE A 93 9.01 -7.58 -1.66
N LEU A 94 9.33 -6.44 -1.04
CA LEU A 94 10.49 -5.63 -1.39
C LEU A 94 11.80 -6.43 -1.24
N ASP A 95 12.01 -7.08 -0.10
CA ASP A 95 13.21 -7.89 0.17
C ASP A 95 13.34 -9.04 -0.84
N MET A 96 12.22 -9.65 -1.26
CA MET A 96 12.20 -10.68 -2.30
C MET A 96 12.72 -10.13 -3.64
N TYR A 97 12.24 -8.96 -4.07
CA TYR A 97 12.71 -8.36 -5.33
C TYR A 97 14.18 -7.98 -5.25
N GLU A 98 14.64 -7.42 -4.13
CA GLU A 98 16.06 -7.11 -3.96
C GLU A 98 16.93 -8.36 -4.06
N LYS A 99 16.49 -9.48 -3.45
CA LYS A 99 17.20 -10.77 -3.56
C LYS A 99 17.22 -11.31 -4.99
N ILE A 100 16.13 -11.14 -5.73
CA ILE A 100 16.05 -11.55 -7.14
C ILE A 100 16.96 -10.66 -8.00
N ASP A 101 16.91 -9.35 -7.85
CA ASP A 101 17.75 -8.39 -8.58
C ASP A 101 19.24 -8.56 -8.25
N ALA A 102 19.56 -8.97 -7.02
CA ALA A 102 20.93 -9.26 -6.59
C ALA A 102 21.50 -10.53 -7.23
N ARG A 103 20.67 -11.48 -7.70
CA ARG A 103 21.11 -12.61 -8.54
C ARG A 103 21.46 -12.10 -9.93
N LYS A 104 22.62 -11.45 -10.04
CA LYS A 104 23.18 -10.91 -11.30
C LYS A 104 23.63 -12.00 -12.30
N SER A 105 22.77 -12.93 -12.69
CA SER A 105 23.03 -13.78 -13.84
C SER A 105 22.10 -13.40 -14.99
N GLY A 106 22.60 -13.45 -16.22
CA GLY A 106 21.80 -13.23 -17.42
C GLY A 106 20.85 -14.40 -17.73
N ASP A 107 20.56 -15.23 -16.73
CA ASP A 107 19.68 -16.40 -16.83
C ASP A 107 18.25 -15.99 -16.48
N GLU A 108 17.28 -16.71 -17.04
CA GLU A 108 15.87 -16.50 -16.72
C GLU A 108 15.59 -16.88 -15.27
N ILE A 109 14.89 -16.00 -14.54
CA ILE A 109 14.48 -16.24 -13.15
C ILE A 109 13.46 -17.38 -13.11
N THR A 110 13.79 -18.46 -12.43
CA THR A 110 12.93 -19.64 -12.30
C THR A 110 11.90 -19.50 -11.18
N LEU A 111 10.90 -20.39 -11.16
CA LEU A 111 9.93 -20.47 -10.07
C LEU A 111 10.60 -20.84 -8.73
N SER A 112 11.62 -21.70 -8.77
CA SER A 112 12.42 -22.05 -7.58
C SER A 112 13.16 -20.85 -7.01
N ASP A 113 13.71 -19.99 -7.88
CA ASP A 113 14.45 -18.81 -7.44
C ASP A 113 13.56 -17.81 -6.70
N LYS A 114 12.32 -17.65 -7.19
CA LYS A 114 11.29 -16.84 -6.55
C LYS A 114 10.88 -17.41 -5.20
N LYS A 115 10.72 -18.73 -5.09
CA LYS A 115 10.47 -19.42 -3.82
C LYS A 115 11.59 -19.16 -2.81
N ASP A 116 12.83 -19.36 -3.21
CA ASP A 116 13.99 -19.19 -2.33
C ASP A 116 14.13 -17.73 -1.87
N ALA A 117 13.92 -16.76 -2.76
CA ALA A 117 13.95 -15.34 -2.42
C ALA A 117 12.83 -14.98 -1.44
N LEU A 118 11.62 -15.50 -1.64
CA LEU A 118 10.47 -15.22 -0.78
C LEU A 118 10.63 -15.84 0.61
N LEU A 119 10.98 -17.14 0.67
CA LEU A 119 11.28 -17.83 1.93
C LEU A 119 12.49 -17.22 2.65
N GLY A 120 13.53 -16.82 1.91
CA GLY A 120 14.68 -16.14 2.49
C GLY A 120 14.31 -14.81 3.13
N SER A 121 13.46 -14.01 2.48
CA SER A 121 12.99 -12.73 3.03
C SER A 121 12.17 -12.93 4.29
N PHE A 122 11.26 -13.91 4.27
CA PHE A 122 10.51 -14.31 5.46
C PHE A 122 11.41 -14.71 6.63
N LYS A 123 12.40 -15.57 6.39
CA LYS A 123 13.33 -16.05 7.42
C LYS A 123 14.18 -14.92 7.99
N ASP A 124 14.69 -14.03 7.15
CA ASP A 124 15.49 -12.88 7.61
C ASP A 124 14.67 -11.96 8.55
N ILE A 125 13.39 -11.73 8.23
CA ILE A 125 12.50 -10.94 9.09
C ILE A 125 12.21 -11.68 10.39
N ALA A 126 11.95 -12.99 10.34
CA ALA A 126 11.72 -13.80 11.52
C ALA A 126 12.94 -13.81 12.46
N ASP A 127 14.15 -13.91 11.91
CA ASP A 127 15.41 -13.83 12.66
C ASP A 127 15.60 -12.44 13.30
N GLU A 128 15.29 -11.37 12.57
CA GLU A 128 15.32 -10.01 13.12
C GLU A 128 14.33 -9.85 14.29
N ILE A 129 13.12 -10.40 14.15
CA ILE A 129 12.12 -10.38 15.23
C ILE A 129 12.66 -11.14 16.44
N SER A 130 13.06 -12.40 16.28
CA SER A 130 13.52 -13.24 17.39
C SER A 130 14.73 -12.63 18.10
N SER A 131 15.77 -12.31 17.33
CA SER A 131 17.00 -11.73 17.88
C SER A 131 16.75 -10.37 18.54
N GLY A 132 15.83 -9.57 18.01
CA GLY A 132 15.51 -8.27 18.58
C GLY A 132 14.82 -8.36 19.94
N TYR A 133 13.90 -9.32 20.11
CA TYR A 133 13.28 -9.59 21.41
C TYR A 133 14.28 -10.20 22.40
N GLU A 134 15.12 -11.15 21.96
CA GLU A 134 16.17 -11.76 22.79
C GLU A 134 17.19 -10.73 23.30
N GLN A 135 17.54 -9.74 22.47
CA GLN A 135 18.45 -8.64 22.82
C GLN A 135 17.76 -7.52 23.61
N GLY A 136 16.42 -7.54 23.72
CA GLY A 136 15.63 -6.50 24.37
C GLY A 136 15.64 -5.15 23.65
N ASN A 137 16.02 -5.11 22.37
CA ASN A 137 16.06 -3.89 21.55
C ASN A 137 14.83 -3.75 20.63
N ARG A 138 13.95 -4.75 20.61
CA ARG A 138 12.69 -4.73 19.86
C ARG A 138 11.52 -4.45 20.77
N ILE A 139 10.82 -3.35 20.48
CA ILE A 139 9.55 -3.00 21.13
C ILE A 139 8.59 -2.59 20.02
N ARG A 140 7.48 -3.32 19.94
CA ARG A 140 6.40 -3.14 18.97
C ARG A 140 5.06 -3.19 19.67
N TYR A 141 4.06 -2.59 19.04
CA TYR A 141 2.73 -2.47 19.62
C TYR A 141 1.65 -2.95 18.64
N VAL A 142 0.51 -3.32 19.20
CA VAL A 142 -0.71 -3.67 18.47
C VAL A 142 -1.87 -2.90 19.07
N GLU A 143 -2.87 -2.56 18.26
CA GLU A 143 -4.11 -1.94 18.72
C GLU A 143 -4.83 -2.87 19.71
N ASP A 144 -5.20 -2.31 20.85
CA ASP A 144 -5.97 -2.98 21.88
C ASP A 144 -6.86 -1.94 22.57
N GLU A 145 -8.15 -1.98 22.22
CA GLU A 145 -9.18 -1.08 22.76
C GLU A 145 -9.34 -1.21 24.29
N SER A 146 -8.82 -2.29 24.90
CA SER A 146 -8.84 -2.47 26.35
C SER A 146 -7.66 -1.81 27.08
N SER A 147 -6.66 -1.33 26.35
CA SER A 147 -5.54 -0.55 26.90
C SER A 147 -5.93 0.92 27.13
N GLU A 148 -5.27 1.57 28.09
CA GLU A 148 -5.51 2.98 28.46
C GLU A 148 -5.26 3.96 27.30
N ASP A 149 -4.26 3.66 26.47
CA ASP A 149 -3.85 4.43 25.30
C ASP A 149 -4.33 3.80 23.97
N GLY A 150 -5.09 2.70 24.03
CA GLY A 150 -5.58 1.96 22.86
C GLY A 150 -4.55 1.02 22.23
N TYR A 151 -3.37 0.84 22.81
CA TYR A 151 -2.33 -0.05 22.28
C TYR A 151 -1.66 -0.85 23.39
N ARG A 152 -1.22 -2.06 23.07
CA ARG A 152 -0.38 -2.85 23.98
C ARG A 152 0.89 -3.31 23.29
N LYS A 153 1.90 -3.62 24.10
CA LYS A 153 3.13 -4.24 23.59
C LYS A 153 2.81 -5.62 23.02
N LEU A 154 3.39 -5.91 21.86
CA LEU A 154 3.41 -7.25 21.28
C LEU A 154 4.39 -8.13 22.05
N THR A 155 4.05 -9.41 22.18
CA THR A 155 5.04 -10.44 22.50
C THR A 155 5.77 -10.90 21.24
N LYS A 156 6.91 -11.57 21.43
CA LYS A 156 7.67 -12.18 20.33
C LYS A 156 6.77 -13.11 19.51
N GLU A 157 6.00 -13.95 20.19
CA GLU A 157 5.17 -14.99 19.60
C GLU A 157 4.04 -14.37 18.76
N GLU A 158 3.40 -13.30 19.26
CA GLU A 158 2.34 -12.60 18.54
C GLU A 158 2.86 -11.90 17.29
N GLU A 159 4.03 -11.27 17.38
CA GLU A 159 4.63 -10.62 16.21
C GLU A 159 5.07 -11.62 15.14
N LEU A 160 5.60 -12.78 15.55
CA LEU A 160 5.90 -13.89 14.66
C LEU A 160 4.62 -14.49 14.03
N GLU A 161 3.50 -14.50 14.76
CA GLU A 161 2.20 -14.92 14.24
C GLU A 161 1.67 -13.96 13.16
N ILE A 162 1.82 -12.64 13.37
CA ILE A 162 1.51 -11.64 12.34
C ILE A 162 2.34 -11.90 11.08
N LEU A 163 3.66 -12.09 11.23
CA LEU A 163 4.55 -12.41 10.10
C LEU A 163 4.14 -13.71 9.38
N GLN A 164 3.80 -14.76 10.13
CA GLN A 164 3.35 -16.03 9.57
C GLN A 164 2.07 -15.83 8.75
N ASN A 165 1.05 -15.17 9.31
CA ASN A 165 -0.21 -14.92 8.62
C ASN A 165 -0.02 -14.11 7.34
N ASP A 166 0.80 -13.05 7.40
CA ASP A 166 1.12 -12.24 6.22
C ASP A 166 1.81 -13.05 5.11
N PHE A 167 2.72 -13.96 5.50
CA PHE A 167 3.39 -14.84 4.56
C PHE A 167 2.42 -15.83 3.92
N GLU A 168 1.55 -16.47 4.69
CA GLU A 168 0.53 -17.39 4.18
C GLU A 168 -0.41 -16.69 3.19
N GLU A 169 -0.88 -15.49 3.53
CA GLU A 169 -1.72 -14.70 2.64
C GLU A 169 -0.99 -14.30 1.34
N LEU A 170 0.28 -13.90 1.42
CA LEU A 170 1.08 -13.54 0.24
C LEU A 170 1.33 -14.76 -0.66
N VAL A 171 1.61 -15.92 -0.08
CA VAL A 171 1.77 -17.18 -0.82
C VAL A 171 0.48 -17.57 -1.51
N GLU A 172 -0.67 -17.47 -0.84
CA GLU A 172 -1.98 -17.77 -1.44
C GLU A 172 -2.33 -16.75 -2.54
N GLU A 173 -2.06 -15.46 -2.35
CA GLU A 173 -2.30 -14.43 -3.37
C GLU A 173 -1.49 -14.70 -4.65
N ARG A 174 -0.23 -15.12 -4.50
CA ARG A 174 0.70 -15.27 -5.60
C ARG A 174 0.70 -16.66 -6.25
N PHE A 175 0.51 -17.71 -5.47
CA PHE A 175 0.65 -19.10 -5.91
C PHE A 175 -0.57 -19.97 -5.59
N GLY A 176 -1.59 -19.40 -4.95
CA GLY A 176 -2.82 -20.10 -4.58
C GLY A 176 -3.66 -20.55 -5.77
N GLU A 177 -4.76 -21.25 -5.48
CA GLU A 177 -5.55 -21.99 -6.47
C GLU A 177 -5.98 -21.12 -7.66
N LYS A 178 -6.41 -19.89 -7.38
CA LYS A 178 -6.83 -18.93 -8.40
C LYS A 178 -5.68 -18.58 -9.35
N HIS A 179 -4.49 -18.33 -8.82
CA HIS A 179 -3.33 -17.98 -9.64
C HIS A 179 -2.82 -19.20 -10.43
N ARG A 180 -2.84 -20.40 -9.83
CA ARG A 180 -2.49 -21.66 -10.52
C ARG A 180 -3.38 -21.91 -11.74
N LYS A 181 -4.70 -21.76 -11.59
CA LYS A 181 -5.66 -21.93 -12.69
C LYS A 181 -5.37 -21.00 -13.86
N ILE A 182 -5.17 -19.71 -13.57
CA ILE A 182 -4.82 -18.72 -14.59
C ILE A 182 -3.49 -19.07 -15.26
N ASN A 183 -2.49 -19.49 -14.47
CA ASN A 183 -1.19 -19.86 -14.99
C ASN A 183 -1.25 -21.09 -15.92
N ASP A 184 -2.03 -22.11 -15.54
CA ASP A 184 -2.25 -23.31 -16.37
C ASP A 184 -2.93 -22.95 -17.72
N GLU A 185 -3.90 -22.03 -17.71
CA GLU A 185 -4.54 -21.52 -18.93
C GLU A 185 -3.55 -20.78 -19.84
N VAL A 186 -2.69 -19.93 -19.26
CA VAL A 186 -1.65 -19.20 -20.01
C VAL A 186 -0.64 -20.17 -20.62
N LEU A 187 -0.15 -21.15 -19.86
CA LEU A 187 0.78 -22.17 -20.35
C LEU A 187 0.17 -23.02 -21.46
N ALA A 188 -1.11 -23.39 -21.35
CA ALA A 188 -1.82 -24.12 -22.40
C ALA A 188 -1.94 -23.28 -23.69
N ALA A 189 -2.26 -21.99 -23.56
CA ALA A 189 -2.31 -21.07 -24.71
C ALA A 189 -0.94 -20.92 -25.38
N LEU A 190 0.14 -20.80 -24.61
CA LEU A 190 1.51 -20.73 -25.16
C LEU A 190 1.89 -21.97 -25.94
N ASN A 191 1.59 -23.15 -25.39
CA ASN A 191 1.83 -24.42 -26.09
C ASN A 191 1.02 -24.54 -27.38
N ALA A 192 -0.20 -23.99 -27.42
CA ALA A 192 -1.06 -24.02 -28.59
C ALA A 192 -0.67 -23.00 -29.68
N PHE A 193 -0.23 -21.80 -29.29
CA PHE A 193 0.01 -20.68 -30.21
C PHE A 193 1.50 -20.38 -30.48
N GLY A 194 2.44 -20.96 -29.73
CA GLY A 194 3.88 -20.84 -29.95
C GLY A 194 4.39 -19.38 -30.06
N ASN A 195 5.39 -19.15 -30.93
CA ASN A 195 6.02 -17.84 -31.16
C ASN A 195 5.18 -16.86 -32.03
N VAL A 196 3.89 -17.13 -32.23
CA VAL A 196 3.07 -16.39 -33.21
C VAL A 196 2.49 -15.09 -32.62
N MET A 197 2.51 -14.92 -31.29
CA MET A 197 2.02 -13.71 -30.61
C MET A 197 3.13 -12.92 -29.93
N ASP A 198 2.92 -11.60 -29.81
CA ASP A 198 3.71 -10.74 -28.93
C ASP A 198 3.54 -11.21 -27.49
N ASN A 199 4.62 -11.77 -26.95
CA ASN A 199 4.70 -12.42 -25.65
C ASN A 199 5.17 -11.44 -24.55
N SER A 200 5.24 -10.14 -24.82
CA SER A 200 5.70 -9.11 -23.87
C SER A 200 4.87 -9.02 -22.59
N TRP A 201 3.63 -9.49 -22.59
CA TRP A 201 2.74 -9.57 -21.43
C TRP A 201 3.00 -10.82 -20.55
N LEU A 202 3.74 -11.82 -21.03
CA LEU A 202 4.06 -13.04 -20.25
C LEU A 202 4.98 -12.80 -19.07
N LYS A 203 5.70 -11.67 -19.04
CA LYS A 203 6.53 -11.26 -17.89
C LYS A 203 5.76 -11.15 -16.57
N TYR A 204 4.42 -11.08 -16.63
CA TYR A 204 3.53 -11.02 -15.48
C TYR A 204 3.04 -12.40 -15.01
N TYR A 205 3.38 -13.47 -15.72
CA TYR A 205 2.96 -14.85 -15.43
C TYR A 205 4.18 -15.73 -15.11
N GLU A 206 3.94 -16.85 -14.45
CA GLU A 206 5.02 -17.78 -14.11
C GLU A 206 5.33 -18.66 -15.32
N PRO A 207 6.61 -18.81 -15.71
CA PRO A 207 6.99 -19.60 -16.88
C PRO A 207 6.79 -21.12 -16.67
N GLU A 208 6.57 -21.52 -15.41
CA GLU A 208 6.49 -22.90 -14.97
C GLU A 208 5.12 -23.19 -14.34
N LYS A 209 4.71 -24.46 -14.38
CA LYS A 209 3.51 -24.91 -13.71
C LYS A 209 3.71 -24.86 -12.19
N ILE A 210 2.83 -24.13 -11.50
CA ILE A 210 2.78 -24.09 -10.04
C ILE A 210 1.96 -25.29 -9.58
N THR A 211 2.54 -26.17 -8.75
CA THR A 211 1.85 -27.33 -8.18
C THR A 211 1.30 -27.04 -6.79
N GLU A 212 0.34 -27.83 -6.31
CA GLU A 212 -0.15 -27.72 -4.92
C GLU A 212 0.98 -28.04 -3.94
N GLU A 213 1.75 -29.11 -4.21
CA GLU A 213 2.92 -29.51 -3.44
C GLU A 213 3.97 -28.39 -3.31
N PHE A 214 4.13 -27.55 -4.33
CA PHE A 214 5.04 -26.41 -4.28
C PHE A 214 4.59 -25.38 -3.24
N VAL A 215 3.29 -25.07 -3.20
CA VAL A 215 2.67 -24.12 -2.28
C VAL A 215 2.68 -24.69 -0.87
N ASP A 216 2.15 -25.90 -0.69
CA ASP A 216 2.10 -26.56 0.62
C ASP A 216 3.51 -26.71 1.20
N GLY A 217 4.47 -27.12 0.37
CA GLY A 217 5.87 -27.24 0.78
C GLY A 217 6.55 -25.91 1.11
N MET A 218 6.03 -24.77 0.66
CA MET A 218 6.48 -23.44 1.12
C MET A 218 5.85 -23.08 2.46
N LEU A 219 4.54 -23.27 2.60
CA LEU A 219 3.80 -22.97 3.84
C LEU A 219 4.34 -23.81 5.00
N ASP A 220 4.56 -25.11 4.78
CA ASP A 220 5.12 -26.01 5.79
C ASP A 220 6.53 -25.61 6.22
N GLN A 221 7.37 -25.17 5.28
CA GLN A 221 8.71 -24.67 5.60
C GLN A 221 8.66 -23.40 6.44
N ALA A 222 7.74 -22.48 6.14
CA ALA A 222 7.57 -21.25 6.91
C ALA A 222 7.08 -21.54 8.33
N ARG A 223 6.01 -22.36 8.45
CA ARG A 223 5.44 -22.76 9.76
C ARG A 223 6.47 -23.43 10.64
N LYS A 224 7.19 -24.42 10.09
CA LYS A 224 8.25 -25.12 10.81
C LYS A 224 9.35 -24.17 11.29
N TYR A 225 9.72 -23.19 10.46
CA TYR A 225 10.74 -22.22 10.83
C TYR A 225 10.30 -21.34 12.01
N ILE A 226 9.05 -20.86 12.01
CA ILE A 226 8.51 -20.08 13.13
C ILE A 226 8.42 -20.92 14.40
N GLU A 227 8.03 -22.20 14.30
CA GLU A 227 8.03 -23.11 15.44
C GLU A 227 9.42 -23.29 16.06
N GLU A 228 10.49 -23.27 15.25
CA GLU A 228 11.87 -23.36 15.73
C GLU A 228 12.34 -22.07 16.45
N LEU A 229 11.67 -20.93 16.23
CA LEU A 229 12.00 -19.62 16.81
C LEU A 229 11.17 -19.24 18.04
N LYS A 230 10.08 -19.97 18.32
CA LYS A 230 9.26 -19.77 19.52
C LYS A 230 10.01 -20.23 20.77
#